data_AF-A0A7X6YE91-F1
#
_entry.id   AF-A0A7X6YE91-F1
#
_cell.length_a   1.000
_cell.length_b   1.000
_cell.length_c   1.000
_cell.angle_alpha   90.00
_cell.angle_beta   90.00
_cell.angle_gamma   90.00
#
_symmetry.space_group_name_H-M   'P 1'
#
loop_
_entity.id
_entity.type
_entity.pdbx_description
1 polymer ?
#
loop_
_entity_poly.entity_id
_entity_poly.type
_entity_poly.pdbx_seq_one_letter_code
_entity_poly.pdbx_strand_id
1 'polypeptide(L)' 'MDTLLGFIQKKGIAATFTVSRVPFADESDRIFYDVAVSNNVPLITGNLRHYPAHPLVLCVSAFLADIP' A
#
# COMPACT_ATOMS: atom_id res chain seq x y z
N MET A 1 21.14 1.32 21.36
CA MET A 1 20.76 1.55 19.95
C MET A 1 19.29 1.21 19.84
N ASP A 2 18.46 2.10 19.32
CA ASP A 2 17.01 1.89 19.22
C ASP A 2 16.70 0.60 18.46
N THR A 3 16.05 -0.35 19.12
CA THR A 3 15.75 -1.69 18.57
C THR A 3 14.86 -1.61 17.33
N LEU A 4 13.97 -0.61 17.28
CA LEU A 4 13.13 -0.33 16.12
C LEU A 4 13.95 0.18 14.92
N LEU A 5 14.83 1.15 15.15
CA LEU A 5 15.67 1.71 14.08
C LEU A 5 16.59 0.62 13.49
N GLY A 6 17.20 -0.20 14.36
CA GLY A 6 18.03 -1.31 13.92
C GLY A 6 17.24 -2.36 13.11
N PHE A 7 16.00 -2.63 13.49
CA PHE A 7 15.12 -3.53 12.72
C PHE A 7 14.80 -2.96 11.33
N ILE A 8 14.40 -1.68 11.25
CA ILE A 8 14.09 -1.02 9.97
C ILE A 8 15.33 -0.99 9.07
N GLN A 9 16.50 -0.66 9.61
CA GLN A 9 17.75 -0.67 8.83
C GLN A 9 18.11 -2.06 8.30
N LYS A 10 17.80 -3.13 9.04
CA LYS A 10 18.13 -4.51 8.65
C LYS A 10 17.10 -5.15 7.72
N LYS A 11 15.82 -4.78 7.84
CA LYS A 11 14.68 -5.48 7.21
C LYS A 11 13.81 -4.60 6.32
N GLY A 12 13.94 -3.28 6.43
CA GLY A 12 13.18 -2.34 5.63
C GLY A 12 13.52 -2.44 4.15
N ILE A 13 12.50 -2.24 3.31
CA ILE A 13 12.65 -2.10 1.87
C ILE A 13 12.47 -0.62 1.56
N ALA A 14 13.50 0.01 0.99
CA ALA A 14 13.37 1.36 0.46
C ALA A 14 12.52 1.31 -0.81
N ALA A 15 11.42 2.06 -0.84
CA ALA A 15 10.54 2.16 -1.98
C ALA A 15 10.43 3.62 -2.40
N THR A 16 10.44 3.86 -3.71
CA THR A 16 10.09 5.16 -4.30
C THR A 16 8.71 5.07 -4.92
N PHE A 17 8.03 6.19 -5.09
CA PHE A 17 6.72 6.22 -5.71
C PHE A 17 6.52 7.48 -6.54
N THR A 18 5.63 7.40 -7.52
CA THR A 18 5.17 8.57 -8.26
C THR A 18 3.87 9.04 -7.65
N VAL A 19 3.80 10.34 -7.35
CA VAL A 19 2.56 10.94 -6.84
C VAL A 19 1.51 10.89 -7.94
N SER A 20 0.43 10.15 -7.72
CA SER A 20 -0.66 10.06 -8.70
C SER A 20 -1.44 11.36 -8.76
N ARG A 21 -2.19 11.58 -9.84
CA ARG A 21 -3.10 12.74 -9.99
C ARG A 21 -4.57 12.40 -9.80
N VAL A 22 -4.85 11.17 -9.37
CA VAL A 22 -6.23 10.71 -9.13
C VAL A 22 -6.78 11.45 -7.90
N PRO A 23 -8.05 11.88 -7.91
CA PRO A 23 -8.67 12.44 -6.72
C PRO A 23 -8.89 11.36 -5.66
N PHE A 24 -8.64 11.71 -4.39
CA PHE A 24 -8.97 10.89 -3.23
C PHE A 24 -10.02 11.58 -2.36
N ALA A 25 -10.91 10.80 -1.74
CA ALA A 25 -11.85 11.34 -0.76
C ALA A 25 -11.12 11.80 0.51
N ASP A 26 -10.09 11.05 0.91
CA ASP A 26 -9.15 11.40 1.95
C ASP A 26 -7.73 11.40 1.35
N GLU A 27 -7.11 12.58 1.28
CA GLU A 27 -5.77 12.73 0.71
C GLU A 27 -4.69 11.98 1.50
N SER A 28 -4.95 11.62 2.77
CA SER A 28 -4.03 10.79 3.55
C SER A 28 -3.94 9.35 3.03
N ASP A 29 -4.95 8.87 2.28
CA ASP A 29 -4.94 7.55 1.66
C ASP A 29 -4.02 7.46 0.42
N ARG A 30 -3.72 8.60 -0.21
CA ARG A 30 -2.95 8.67 -1.46
C ARG A 30 -1.59 7.97 -1.35
N ILE A 31 -0.87 8.16 -0.25
CA ILE A 31 0.49 7.61 -0.09
C ILE A 31 0.51 6.08 -0.14
N PHE A 32 -0.49 5.43 0.46
CA PHE A 32 -0.58 3.96 0.45
C PHE A 32 -0.86 3.43 -0.95
N TYR A 33 -1.75 4.11 -1.68
CA TYR A 33 -2.04 3.79 -3.08
C TYR A 33 -0.83 4.00 -3.98
N ASP A 34 -0.19 5.16 -3.90
CA ASP A 34 0.93 5.53 -4.76
C ASP A 34 2.13 4.60 -4.53
N VAL A 35 2.44 4.26 -3.27
CA VAL A 35 3.47 3.28 -2.95
C VAL A 35 3.12 1.91 -3.51
N ALA A 36 1.91 1.42 -3.29
CA ALA A 36 1.50 0.09 -3.74
C ALA A 36 1.53 -0.04 -5.27
N VAL A 37 0.90 0.91 -5.97
CA VAL A 37 0.79 0.90 -7.43
C VAL A 37 2.15 1.14 -8.10
N SER A 38 2.95 2.09 -7.61
CA SER A 38 4.28 2.37 -8.19
C SER A 38 5.24 1.19 -8.04
N ASN A 39 5.09 0.39 -6.98
CA ASN A 39 5.96 -0.74 -6.68
C ASN A 39 5.34 -2.10 -7.08
N ASN A 40 4.17 -2.09 -7.73
CA ASN A 40 3.45 -3.29 -8.16
C ASN A 40 3.23 -4.31 -7.03
N VAL A 41 2.83 -3.82 -5.85
CA VAL A 41 2.51 -4.64 -4.68
C VAL A 41 1.03 -4.48 -4.29
N PRO A 42 0.37 -5.50 -3.72
CA PRO A 42 -1.01 -5.38 -3.28
C PRO A 42 -1.18 -4.38 -2.13
N LEU A 43 -2.16 -3.48 -2.25
CA LEU A 43 -2.72 -2.70 -1.15
C LEU A 43 -3.93 -3.44 -0.58
N ILE A 44 -3.72 -4.11 0.56
CA ILE A 44 -4.77 -4.84 1.25
C ILE A 44 -5.44 -3.90 2.25
N THR A 45 -6.76 -3.68 2.13
CA THR A 45 -7.48 -2.70 2.96
C THR A 45 -8.92 -3.12 3.27
N GLY A 46 -9.44 -2.67 4.41
CA GLY A 46 -10.87 -2.75 4.73
C GLY A 46 -11.70 -1.61 4.10
N ASN A 47 -11.04 -0.56 3.61
CA ASN A 47 -11.66 0.68 3.17
C ASN A 47 -11.64 0.83 1.64
N LEU A 48 -12.06 -0.20 0.90
CA LEU A 48 -12.00 -0.21 -0.57
C LEU A 48 -12.58 1.05 -1.24
N ARG A 49 -13.63 1.65 -0.64
CA ARG A 49 -14.30 2.84 -1.17
C ARG A 49 -13.46 4.12 -1.14
N HIS A 50 -12.38 4.14 -0.35
CA HIS A 50 -11.48 5.29 -0.27
C HIS A 50 -10.52 5.37 -1.46
N TYR A 51 -10.33 4.26 -2.16
CA TYR A 51 -9.31 4.11 -3.19
C TYR A 51 -9.95 4.04 -4.58
N PRO A 52 -9.25 4.52 -5.63
CA PRO A 52 -9.61 4.24 -7.01
C PRO A 52 -9.70 2.73 -7.26
N ALA A 53 -10.63 2.32 -8.13
CA ALA A 53 -10.70 0.93 -8.57
C ALA A 53 -9.39 0.55 -9.28
N HIS A 54 -8.65 -0.41 -8.73
CA HIS A 54 -7.37 -0.84 -9.27
C HIS A 54 -7.12 -2.32 -8.91
N PRO A 55 -6.55 -3.16 -9.81
CA PRO A 55 -6.36 -4.59 -9.54
C PRO A 55 -5.49 -4.92 -8.32
N LEU A 56 -4.60 -4.00 -7.93
CA LEU A 56 -3.75 -4.15 -6.75
C LEU A 56 -4.44 -3.75 -5.45
N VAL A 57 -5.64 -3.14 -5.49
CA VAL A 57 -6.36 -2.72 -4.29
C VAL A 57 -7.39 -3.79 -3.93
N LEU A 58 -7.12 -4.54 -2.87
CA LEU A 58 -7.86 -5.74 -2.52
C LEU A 58 -8.45 -5.63 -1.11
N CYS A 59 -9.62 -6.24 -0.91
CA CYS A 59 -10.05 -6.53 0.46
C CYS A 59 -9.29 -7.74 1.00
N VAL A 60 -9.26 -7.85 2.34
CA VAL A 60 -8.60 -8.95 3.03
C VAL A 60 -9.09 -10.31 2.55
N SER A 61 -10.41 -10.49 2.36
CA SER A 61 -10.97 -11.76 1.92
C SER A 61 -10.54 -12.16 0.50
N ALA A 62 -10.43 -11.19 -0.41
CA ALA A 62 -9.91 -11.45 -1.76
C ALA A 62 -8.44 -11.85 -1.72
N PHE A 63 -7.62 -11.13 -0.94
CA PHE A 63 -6.21 -11.46 -0.78
C PHE A 63 -6.01 -12.88 -0.21
N LEU A 64 -6.76 -13.26 0.83
CA LEU A 64 -6.64 -14.58 1.45
C LEU A 64 -7.09 -15.73 0.55
N ALA A 65 -8.04 -15.49 -0.36
CA ALA A 65 -8.50 -16.51 -1.31
C ALA A 65 -7.42 -16.89 -2.35
N ASP A 66 -6.47 -15.98 -2.60
CA ASP A 66 -5.38 -16.18 -3.56
C ASP A 66 -4.09 -16.73 -2.91
N ILE A 67 -4.07 -16.93 -1.58
CA ILE A 67 -2.93 -17.55 -0.90
C ILE A 67 -3.06 -19.09 -1.02
N PRO A 68 -2.05 -19.79 -1.57
CA PRO A 68 -2.06 -21.24 -1.74
C PRO A 68 -2.01 -22.02 -0.42
#